data_AF-A0A821EMQ2-F1
#
_entry.id   AF-A0A821EMQ2-F1
#
_cell.length_a   1.000
_cell.length_b   1.000
_cell.length_c   1.000
_cell.angle_alpha   90.00
_cell.angle_beta   90.00
_cell.angle_gamma   90.00
#
_symmetry.space_group_name_H-M   'P 1'
#
loop_
_entity.id
_entity.type
_entity.pdbx_description
1 polymer ?
#
loop_
_entity_poly.entity_id
_entity_poly.type
_entity_poly.pdbx_seq_one_letter_code
_entity_poly.pdbx_strand_id
1 'polypeptide(L)'
;SFQIRDEDFNNIFSDLPSNEQLIVSYPCAWRKEILMHGRMFLSVNYICFYTCFLKWKESLSIAYKDIASVTREKSAKVLPNAIKLRKRNHEQYFFASFIPRERIYIAVFRLWQNALLEQPLNYEQLRAIVFADQFNIDESSEDSEGSIEGEHHNQYPVNVSLSRCFAARSLQHLPFHILETGVKRLL
;
A
#
# COMPACT_ATOMS: atom_id res chain seq x y z
N SER A 1 12.48 -9.62 16.94
CA SER A 1 11.68 -9.00 15.88
C SER A 1 10.76 -7.99 16.54
N PHE A 2 10.86 -6.71 16.18
CA PHE A 2 10.02 -5.65 16.77
C PHE A 2 8.60 -5.77 16.20
N GLN A 3 7.71 -6.40 16.97
CA GLN A 3 6.28 -6.46 16.67
C GLN A 3 5.63 -5.24 17.32
N ILE A 4 5.40 -4.19 16.52
CA ILE A 4 4.47 -3.10 16.88
C ILE A 4 3.08 -3.74 16.88
N ARG A 5 2.41 -3.74 18.03
CA ARG A 5 1.01 -4.19 18.13
C ARG A 5 0.11 -3.08 17.56
N ASP A 6 -1.08 -3.43 17.10
CA ASP A 6 -2.04 -2.43 16.58
C ASP A 6 -2.34 -1.32 17.62
N GLU A 7 -2.27 -1.66 18.92
CA GLU A 7 -2.39 -0.71 20.05
C GLU A 7 -1.28 0.37 20.09
N ASP A 8 -0.14 0.14 19.45
CA ASP A 8 0.95 1.11 19.38
C ASP A 8 0.78 2.11 18.23
N PHE A 9 -0.06 1.81 17.22
CA PHE A 9 -0.20 2.66 16.03
C PHE A 9 -0.62 4.09 16.38
N ASN A 10 -1.69 4.25 17.16
CA ASN A 10 -2.18 5.56 17.58
C ASN A 10 -1.21 6.30 18.51
N ASN A 11 -0.36 5.57 19.24
CA ASN A 11 0.67 6.16 20.09
C ASN A 11 1.87 6.66 19.27
N ILE A 12 2.22 5.93 18.20
CA ILE A 12 3.33 6.27 17.30
C ILE A 12 2.95 7.45 16.39
N PHE A 13 1.71 7.46 15.89
CA PHE A 13 1.20 8.44 14.94
C PHE A 13 0.11 9.30 15.59
N SER A 14 0.48 10.01 16.66
CA SER A 14 -0.42 10.87 17.42
C SER A 14 -0.90 12.12 16.66
N ASP A 15 -0.29 12.39 15.51
CA ASP A 15 -0.67 13.43 14.56
C ASP A 15 -1.85 13.04 13.65
N LEU A 16 -2.24 11.76 13.62
CA LEU A 16 -3.37 11.29 12.83
C LEU A 16 -4.72 11.58 13.52
N PRO A 17 -5.82 11.64 12.74
CA PRO A 17 -7.16 11.71 13.30
C PRO A 17 -7.45 10.56 14.29
N SER A 18 -8.16 10.84 15.38
CA SER A 18 -8.47 9.84 16.43
C SER A 18 -9.34 8.67 15.97
N ASN A 19 -10.05 8.84 14.85
CA ASN A 19 -10.87 7.81 14.21
C ASN A 19 -10.10 7.02 13.13
N GLU A 20 -8.81 7.27 12.95
CA GLU A 20 -7.99 6.55 12.00
C GLU A 20 -7.78 5.10 12.46
N GLN A 21 -7.97 4.14 11.55
CA GLN A 21 -7.90 2.72 11.86
C GLN A 21 -6.83 2.04 11.02
N LEU A 22 -5.92 1.34 11.70
CA LEU A 22 -4.91 0.50 11.06
C LEU A 22 -5.57 -0.71 10.39
N ILE A 23 -5.22 -0.98 9.13
CA ILE A 23 -5.70 -2.15 8.38
C ILE A 23 -4.67 -3.27 8.41
N VAL A 24 -3.41 -2.94 8.11
CA VAL A 24 -2.31 -3.92 8.02
C VAL A 24 -0.96 -3.23 8.16
N SER A 25 0.08 -3.96 8.57
CA SER A 25 1.46 -3.46 8.57
C SER A 25 2.44 -4.44 7.93
N TYR A 26 3.46 -3.89 7.26
CA TYR A 26 4.48 -4.64 6.53
C TYR A 26 5.88 -4.20 6.93
N PRO A 27 6.83 -5.13 7.20
CA PRO A 27 8.23 -4.77 7.33
C PRO A 27 8.75 -4.24 5.99
N CYS A 28 9.51 -3.16 6.02
CA CYS A 28 10.14 -2.59 4.83
C CYS A 28 11.32 -1.68 5.22
N ALA A 29 11.95 -1.06 4.22
CA ALA A 29 12.91 0.01 4.44
C ALA A 29 12.49 1.27 3.67
N TRP A 30 12.64 2.43 4.28
CA TRP A 30 12.48 3.72 3.59
C TRP A 30 13.85 4.24 3.18
N ARG A 31 14.03 4.58 1.89
CA ARG A 31 15.25 5.18 1.36
C ARG A 31 15.21 6.70 1.52
N LYS A 32 16.06 7.21 2.40
CA LYS A 32 16.47 8.63 2.46
C LYS A 32 17.88 8.73 1.86
N GLU A 33 18.85 9.23 2.62
CA GLU A 33 20.29 9.12 2.30
C GLU A 33 20.78 7.67 2.42
N ILE A 34 20.25 6.95 3.43
CA ILE A 34 20.49 5.53 3.69
C ILE A 34 19.15 4.77 3.72
N LEU A 35 19.23 3.44 3.71
CA LEU A 35 18.06 2.59 3.92
C LEU A 35 17.73 2.48 5.41
N MET A 36 16.60 3.05 5.82
CA MET A 36 16.12 2.98 7.19
C MET A 36 15.16 1.80 7.32
N HIS A 37 15.55 0.76 8.04
CA HIS A 37 14.70 -0.40 8.30
C HIS A 37 13.60 -0.06 9.30
N GLY A 38 12.36 -0.40 8.95
CA GLY A 38 11.20 -0.10 9.78
C GLY A 38 9.97 -0.88 9.34
N ARG A 39 8.81 -0.30 9.58
CA ARG A 39 7.51 -0.87 9.22
C ARG A 39 6.65 0.18 8.53
N MET A 40 6.01 -0.22 7.44
CA MET A 40 4.93 0.52 6.80
C MET A 40 3.61 0.08 7.40
N PHE A 41 2.75 1.03 7.70
CA PHE A 41 1.40 0.85 8.22
C PHE A 41 0.42 1.38 7.17
N LEU A 42 -0.54 0.57 6.78
CA LEU A 42 -1.62 0.98 5.90
C LEU A 42 -2.87 1.13 6.77
N SER A 43 -3.34 2.36 6.91
CA SER A 43 -4.60 2.67 7.58
C SER A 43 -5.66 3.04 6.54
N VAL A 44 -6.85 3.42 6.98
CA VAL A 44 -7.99 3.79 6.11
C VAL A 44 -7.65 4.94 5.18
N ASN A 45 -6.98 5.98 5.68
CA ASN A 45 -6.73 7.23 4.96
C ASN A 45 -5.23 7.53 4.73
N TYR A 46 -4.32 6.80 5.38
CA TYR A 46 -2.89 7.08 5.35
C TYR A 46 -2.02 5.85 5.05
N ILE A 47 -0.88 6.12 4.44
CA ILE A 47 0.30 5.26 4.47
C ILE A 47 1.26 5.87 5.47
N CYS A 48 1.59 5.12 6.51
CA CYS A 48 2.51 5.56 7.52
C CYS A 48 3.76 4.69 7.53
N PHE A 49 4.88 5.23 7.99
CA PHE A 49 6.12 4.50 8.20
C PHE A 49 6.72 4.88 9.54
N TYR A 50 7.25 3.88 10.24
CA TYR A 50 7.98 4.10 11.48
C TYR A 50 9.26 3.27 11.52
N THR A 51 10.32 3.90 12.00
CA THR A 51 11.62 3.28 12.25
C THR A 51 12.14 3.67 13.63
N CYS A 52 12.83 2.73 14.26
CA CYS A 52 13.58 2.96 15.48
C CYS A 52 15.01 2.47 15.24
N PHE A 53 15.86 3.37 14.76
CA PHE A 53 17.28 3.06 14.58
C PHE A 53 18.05 3.55 15.80
N LEU A 54 18.64 2.61 16.55
CA LEU A 54 19.31 2.87 17.83
C LEU A 54 18.34 3.52 18.86
N LYS A 55 18.45 4.84 19.06
CA LYS A 55 17.60 5.66 19.95
C LYS A 55 16.81 6.74 19.19
N TRP A 56 16.95 6.80 17.87
CA TRP A 56 16.26 7.78 17.03
C TRP A 56 14.99 7.15 16.48
N LYS A 57 13.85 7.74 16.84
CA LYS A 57 12.54 7.36 16.35
C LYS A 57 12.14 8.36 15.28
N GLU A 58 11.76 7.85 14.12
CA GLU A 58 11.23 8.68 13.04
C GLU A 58 9.94 8.06 12.53
N SER A 59 8.92 8.90 12.38
CA SER A 59 7.63 8.58 11.79
C SER A 59 7.37 9.45 10.56
N LEU A 60 6.62 8.89 9.62
CA LEU A 60 6.16 9.55 8.41
C LEU A 60 4.70 9.16 8.18
N SER A 61 3.85 10.13 7.87
CA SER A 61 2.43 9.94 7.57
C SER A 61 2.11 10.59 6.22
N ILE A 62 1.58 9.82 5.26
CA ILE A 62 1.20 10.29 3.93
C ILE A 62 -0.28 9.99 3.69
N ALA A 63 -1.11 11.03 3.57
CA ALA A 63 -2.51 10.85 3.20
C ALA A 63 -2.63 10.31 1.77
N TYR A 64 -3.50 9.31 1.54
CA TYR A 64 -3.71 8.78 0.19
C TYR A 64 -4.16 9.86 -0.80
N LYS A 65 -4.94 10.84 -0.33
CA LYS A 65 -5.42 11.97 -1.15
C LYS A 65 -4.27 12.83 -1.70
N ASP A 66 -3.13 12.87 -1.02
CA ASP A 66 -1.96 13.61 -1.47
C ASP A 66 -1.14 12.85 -2.51
N ILE A 67 -1.40 11.56 -2.73
CA ILE A 67 -0.63 10.73 -3.65
C ILE A 67 -1.10 11.00 -5.08
N ALA A 68 -0.14 11.26 -5.97
CA ALA A 68 -0.32 11.43 -7.40
C ALA A 68 -0.04 10.14 -8.20
N SER A 69 0.89 9.30 -7.72
CA SER A 69 1.15 8.00 -8.36
C SER A 69 1.82 7.02 -7.41
N VAL A 70 1.50 5.73 -7.59
CA VAL A 70 2.17 4.58 -6.95
C VAL A 70 2.81 3.74 -8.05
N THR A 71 4.13 3.53 -8.01
CA THR A 71 4.85 2.76 -9.05
C THR A 71 5.66 1.61 -8.47
N ARG A 72 5.72 0.51 -9.24
CA ARG A 72 6.64 -0.61 -8.98
C ARG A 72 8.00 -0.22 -9.54
N GLU A 73 9.01 -0.14 -8.69
CA GLU A 73 10.37 0.20 -9.13
C GLU A 73 11.25 -1.04 -9.17
N LYS A 74 11.90 -1.25 -10.31
CA LYS A 74 12.96 -2.25 -10.49
C LYS A 74 14.29 -1.50 -10.54
N SER A 75 14.78 -1.00 -9.41
CA SER A 75 16.07 -0.30 -9.43
C SER A 75 17.19 -1.33 -9.48
N ALA A 76 17.87 -1.44 -10.63
CA ALA A 76 18.95 -2.39 -10.87
C ALA A 76 20.05 -2.32 -9.79
N LYS A 77 20.60 -3.49 -9.43
CA LYS A 77 21.73 -3.77 -8.53
C LYS A 77 21.63 -3.40 -7.04
N VAL A 78 20.82 -2.44 -6.59
CA VAL A 78 20.86 -1.99 -5.16
C VAL A 78 19.53 -2.11 -4.40
N LEU A 79 18.38 -2.00 -5.07
CA LEU A 79 17.06 -2.06 -4.40
C LEU A 79 16.08 -2.92 -5.21
N PRO A 80 16.22 -4.26 -5.18
CA PRO A 80 15.15 -5.11 -5.65
C PRO A 80 13.91 -4.90 -4.78
N ASN A 81 12.74 -5.05 -5.38
CA ASN A 81 11.45 -5.08 -4.69
C ASN A 81 10.99 -3.76 -4.03
N ALA A 82 11.07 -2.64 -4.77
CA ALA A 82 10.67 -1.33 -4.27
C ALA A 82 9.29 -0.85 -4.79
N ILE A 83 8.63 -0.04 -3.97
CA ILE A 83 7.42 0.73 -4.28
C ILE A 83 7.77 2.21 -4.12
N LYS A 84 7.50 3.02 -5.14
CA LYS A 84 7.66 4.47 -5.10
C LYS A 84 6.31 5.15 -5.00
N LEU A 85 6.19 6.07 -4.04
CA LEU A 85 5.06 6.99 -3.92
C LEU A 85 5.51 8.37 -4.39
N ARG A 86 4.70 9.02 -5.22
CA ARG A 86 4.88 10.43 -5.58
C ARG A 86 3.67 11.20 -5.09
N LYS A 87 3.90 12.23 -4.28
CA LYS A 87 2.86 13.17 -3.84
C LYS A 87 2.54 14.17 -4.96
N ARG A 88 1.39 14.85 -4.85
CA ARG A 88 0.92 15.89 -5.77
C ARG A 88 1.84 17.12 -5.80
N ASN A 89 2.55 17.40 -4.71
CA ASN A 89 3.60 18.43 -4.62
C ASN A 89 4.95 17.98 -5.21
N HIS A 90 4.99 16.88 -5.97
CA HIS A 90 6.18 16.28 -6.58
C HIS A 90 7.18 15.61 -5.63
N GLU A 91 6.93 15.60 -4.32
CA GLU A 91 7.74 14.87 -3.34
C GLU A 91 7.67 13.35 -3.56
N GLN A 92 8.78 12.64 -3.36
CA GLN A 92 8.88 11.21 -3.67
C GLN A 92 9.41 10.40 -2.48
N TYR A 93 8.80 9.24 -2.26
CA TYR A 93 9.18 8.29 -1.21
C TYR A 93 9.44 6.93 -1.83
N PHE A 94 10.60 6.36 -1.52
CA PHE A 94 11.03 5.06 -2.01
C PHE A 94 11.04 4.06 -0.86
N PHE A 95 10.14 3.10 -0.89
CA PHE A 95 10.11 2.00 0.07
C PHE A 95 10.60 0.72 -0.61
N ALA A 96 11.39 -0.08 0.09
CA ALA A 96 12.03 -1.27 -0.45
C ALA A 96 12.05 -2.42 0.56
N SER A 97 12.69 -3.53 0.18
CA SER A 97 12.79 -4.75 0.99
C SER A 97 11.43 -5.39 1.29
N PHE A 98 10.45 -5.20 0.40
CA PHE A 98 9.13 -5.79 0.53
C PHE A 98 9.12 -7.27 0.14
N ILE A 99 8.52 -8.10 0.99
CA ILE A 99 8.36 -9.54 0.78
C ILE A 99 6.93 -9.96 1.22
N PRO A 100 6.03 -10.37 0.30
CA PRO A 100 6.10 -10.23 -1.17
C PRO A 100 5.69 -8.83 -1.65
N ARG A 101 6.49 -8.20 -2.53
CA ARG A 101 6.24 -6.84 -3.08
C ARG A 101 4.89 -6.69 -3.76
N GLU A 102 4.53 -7.62 -4.63
CA GLU A 102 3.36 -7.44 -5.49
C GLU A 102 2.07 -7.31 -4.69
N ARG A 103 1.93 -8.13 -3.65
CA ARG A 103 0.82 -8.06 -2.72
C ARG A 103 0.73 -6.72 -2.01
N ILE A 104 1.86 -6.20 -1.54
CA ILE A 104 1.91 -4.91 -0.84
C ILE A 104 1.61 -3.77 -1.82
N TYR A 105 2.11 -3.84 -3.05
CA TYR A 105 1.77 -2.88 -4.10
C TYR A 105 0.27 -2.87 -4.39
N ILE A 106 -0.36 -4.03 -4.53
CA ILE A 106 -1.80 -4.13 -4.80
C ILE A 106 -2.59 -3.56 -3.61
N ALA A 107 -2.24 -3.91 -2.37
CA ALA A 107 -2.87 -3.35 -1.18
C ALA A 107 -2.79 -1.81 -1.15
N VAL A 108 -1.58 -1.25 -1.31
CA VAL A 108 -1.37 0.21 -1.37
C VAL A 108 -2.17 0.84 -2.50
N PHE A 109 -2.16 0.23 -3.70
CA PHE A 109 -2.88 0.75 -4.86
C PHE A 109 -4.39 0.76 -4.65
N ARG A 110 -4.97 -0.31 -4.09
CA ARG A 110 -6.41 -0.41 -3.78
C ARG A 110 -6.85 0.65 -2.76
N LEU A 111 -6.09 0.82 -1.69
CA LEU A 111 -6.39 1.83 -0.66
C LEU A 111 -6.25 3.26 -1.23
N TRP A 112 -5.22 3.51 -2.03
CA TRP A 112 -5.06 4.79 -2.72
C TRP A 112 -6.22 5.10 -3.65
N GLN A 113 -6.63 4.16 -4.51
CA GLN A 113 -7.77 4.33 -5.39
C GLN A 113 -9.07 4.56 -4.61
N ASN A 114 -9.30 3.83 -3.52
CA ASN A 114 -10.45 4.01 -2.65
C ASN A 114 -10.56 5.45 -2.11
N ALA A 115 -9.44 6.03 -1.67
CA ALA A 115 -9.41 7.38 -1.14
C ALA A 115 -9.74 8.47 -2.17
N LEU A 116 -9.73 8.13 -3.46
CA LEU A 116 -10.10 9.02 -4.57
C LEU A 116 -11.56 8.85 -5.01
N LEU A 117 -12.29 7.85 -4.48
CA LEU A 117 -13.71 7.66 -4.77
C LEU A 117 -14.56 8.73 -4.08
N GLU A 118 -15.69 9.08 -4.68
CA GLU A 118 -16.70 9.96 -4.06
C GLU A 118 -17.32 9.30 -2.83
N GLN A 119 -17.51 7.98 -2.88
CA GLN A 119 -17.98 7.15 -1.77
C GLN A 119 -16.90 6.11 -1.44
N PRO A 120 -15.98 6.42 -0.50
CA PRO A 120 -14.97 5.47 -0.08
C PRO A 120 -15.60 4.31 0.70
N LEU A 121 -15.02 3.13 0.55
CA LEU A 121 -15.36 1.92 1.30
C LEU A 121 -15.10 2.13 2.80
N ASN A 122 -15.88 1.43 3.62
CA ASN A 122 -15.68 1.40 5.07
C ASN A 122 -14.50 0.49 5.48
N TYR A 123 -14.14 0.52 6.75
CA TYR A 123 -13.02 -0.25 7.31
C TYR A 123 -13.10 -1.76 7.00
N GLU A 124 -14.27 -2.39 7.22
CA GLU A 124 -14.43 -3.83 6.99
C GLU A 124 -14.25 -4.22 5.53
N GLN A 125 -14.78 -3.40 4.62
CA GLN A 125 -14.62 -3.59 3.18
C GLN A 125 -13.17 -3.40 2.74
N LEU A 126 -12.48 -2.37 3.26
CA LEU A 126 -11.06 -2.14 2.97
C LEU A 126 -10.18 -3.27 3.49
N ARG A 127 -10.48 -3.75 4.70
CA ARG A 127 -9.83 -4.89 5.30
C ARG A 127 -10.01 -6.13 4.42
N ALA A 128 -11.24 -6.42 3.99
CA ALA A 128 -11.53 -7.55 3.11
C ALA A 128 -10.73 -7.49 1.79
N ILE A 129 -10.66 -6.34 1.10
CA ILE A 129 -9.92 -6.26 -0.17
C ILE A 129 -8.40 -6.33 0.01
N VAL A 130 -7.85 -5.91 1.16
CA VAL A 130 -6.40 -6.01 1.44
C VAL A 130 -6.00 -7.46 1.72
N PHE A 131 -6.89 -8.21 2.38
CA PHE A 131 -6.63 -9.60 2.78
C PHE A 131 -7.15 -10.65 1.78
N ALA A 132 -8.02 -10.29 0.84
CA ALA A 132 -8.49 -11.20 -0.22
C ALA A 132 -7.33 -11.79 -1.05
N ASP A 133 -6.29 -11.00 -1.33
CA ASP A 133 -5.12 -11.45 -2.08
C ASP A 133 -4.14 -12.29 -1.25
N GLN A 134 -4.37 -12.41 0.07
CA GLN A 134 -3.56 -13.27 0.94
C GLN A 134 -3.85 -14.75 0.71
N PHE A 135 -5.05 -15.10 0.26
CA PHE A 135 -5.52 -16.48 0.09
C PHE A 135 -5.43 -17.01 -1.35
N ASN A 136 -5.27 -16.13 -2.35
CA ASN A 136 -5.17 -16.53 -3.76
C ASN A 136 -3.74 -16.96 -4.20
N ILE A 137 -2.75 -16.88 -3.31
CA ILE A 137 -1.33 -17.15 -3.64
C ILE A 137 -0.86 -18.52 -3.11
N ASP A 138 -1.60 -19.13 -2.18
CA ASP A 138 -1.23 -20.46 -1.63
C ASP A 138 -1.68 -21.63 -2.53
N GLU A 139 -2.38 -21.36 -3.64
CA GLU A 139 -2.93 -22.40 -4.53
C GLU A 139 -2.00 -22.78 -5.72
N SER A 140 -0.71 -22.43 -5.68
CA SER A 140 0.24 -22.75 -6.76
C SER A 140 1.52 -23.49 -6.34
N SER A 141 1.50 -24.25 -5.24
CA SER A 141 2.58 -25.21 -4.95
C SER A 141 2.01 -26.51 -4.39
N GLU A 142 1.95 -27.52 -5.24
CA GLU A 142 1.69 -28.92 -4.85
C GLU A 142 2.85 -29.48 -3.99
N ASP A 143 2.43 -30.35 -3.06
CA ASP A 143 3.14 -31.44 -2.37
C ASP A 143 4.10 -31.18 -1.20
N SER A 144 3.59 -31.36 0.04
CA SER A 144 4.04 -32.43 0.97
C SER A 144 3.12 -32.52 2.20
N GLU A 145 2.70 -33.73 2.51
CA GLU A 145 1.82 -34.14 3.62
C GLU A 145 2.33 -33.72 5.02
N GLY A 146 1.37 -33.49 5.93
CA GLY A 146 1.61 -33.45 7.38
C GLY A 146 0.47 -32.85 8.21
N SER A 147 -0.49 -33.69 8.63
CA SER A 147 -1.59 -33.48 9.59
C SER A 147 -1.12 -32.80 10.92
N ILE A 148 -1.90 -32.05 11.73
CA ILE A 148 -3.22 -32.27 12.37
C ILE A 148 -3.81 -30.92 12.90
N GLU A 149 -5.11 -30.74 12.67
CA GLU A 149 -6.24 -30.10 13.39
C GLU A 149 -6.11 -28.90 14.36
N GLY A 150 -7.05 -27.96 14.21
CA GLY A 150 -7.43 -26.94 15.20
C GLY A 150 -8.35 -25.85 14.63
N GLU A 151 -9.66 -26.11 14.64
CA GLU A 151 -10.76 -25.27 14.12
C GLU A 151 -10.85 -23.86 14.73
N HIS A 152 -11.19 -22.84 13.93
CA HIS A 152 -12.48 -22.16 14.09
C HIS A 152 -12.88 -21.36 12.85
N HIS A 153 -14.09 -21.69 12.39
CA HIS A 153 -14.79 -21.25 11.19
C HIS A 153 -15.24 -19.78 11.31
N ASN A 154 -15.01 -18.97 10.28
CA ASN A 154 -16.00 -17.98 9.88
C ASN A 154 -15.96 -17.81 8.35
N GLN A 155 -16.81 -18.61 7.70
CA GLN A 155 -17.05 -18.64 6.27
C GLN A 155 -17.74 -17.33 5.84
N TYR A 156 -17.01 -16.40 5.22
CA TYR A 156 -17.62 -15.29 4.52
C TYR A 156 -17.86 -15.68 3.05
N PRO A 157 -19.07 -15.43 2.50
CA PRO A 157 -19.41 -15.88 1.16
C PRO A 157 -18.59 -15.12 0.12
N VAL A 158 -17.73 -15.85 -0.59
CA VAL A 158 -16.92 -15.34 -1.71
C VAL A 158 -17.82 -15.23 -2.94
N ASN A 159 -18.42 -14.05 -3.15
CA ASN A 159 -18.81 -13.62 -4.48
C ASN A 159 -18.87 -12.09 -4.60
N VAL A 160 -17.71 -11.44 -4.46
CA VAL A 160 -17.56 -10.06 -4.96
C VAL A 160 -16.98 -10.15 -6.36
N SER A 161 -17.87 -10.33 -7.34
CA SER A 161 -17.53 -10.19 -8.75
C SER A 161 -16.96 -8.79 -8.98
N LEU A 162 -15.64 -8.72 -9.14
CA LEU A 162 -14.83 -7.52 -9.46
C LEU A 162 -15.26 -6.84 -10.78
N SER A 163 -16.21 -7.41 -11.51
CA SER A 163 -16.72 -6.91 -12.79
C SER A 163 -17.69 -5.73 -12.65
N ARG A 164 -18.22 -5.43 -11.46
CA ARG A 164 -19.23 -4.35 -11.28
C ARG A 164 -18.67 -3.00 -10.80
N CYS A 165 -17.52 -2.95 -10.13
CA CYS A 165 -16.95 -1.67 -9.67
C CYS A 165 -16.25 -0.86 -10.78
N PHE A 166 -15.98 -1.46 -11.94
CA PHE A 166 -15.39 -0.78 -13.10
C PHE A 166 -16.41 -0.30 -14.13
N ALA A 167 -17.71 -0.50 -13.87
CA ALA A 167 -18.79 -0.02 -14.74
C ALA A 167 -19.44 1.26 -14.19
N ALA A 168 -18.63 2.28 -13.89
CA ALA A 168 -19.10 3.66 -13.85
C ALA A 168 -18.58 4.37 -15.10
N ARG A 169 -19.37 4.29 -16.18
CA ARG A 169 -19.25 5.17 -17.34
C ARG A 169 -19.39 6.62 -16.87
N SER A 170 -18.30 7.38 -16.92
CA SER A 170 -18.19 8.63 -17.71
C SER A 170 -16.81 9.26 -17.52
N LEU A 171 -15.80 8.73 -18.22
CA LEU A 171 -14.58 9.48 -18.55
C LEU A 171 -14.42 9.47 -20.06
N GLN A 172 -15.35 10.13 -20.76
CA GLN A 172 -15.20 10.46 -22.18
C GLN A 172 -14.89 11.94 -22.45
N HIS A 173 -14.65 12.76 -21.41
CA HIS A 173 -14.17 14.13 -21.62
C HIS A 173 -13.11 14.53 -20.60
N LEU A 174 -11.88 14.08 -20.81
CA LEU A 174 -10.69 14.85 -20.42
C LEU A 174 -9.81 14.96 -21.67
N PRO A 175 -9.51 16.18 -22.16
CA PRO A 175 -8.81 16.35 -23.42
C PRO A 175 -7.39 15.78 -23.34
N PHE A 176 -7.12 14.79 -24.20
CA PHE A 176 -5.78 14.41 -24.63
C PHE A 176 -5.20 15.56 -25.47
N HIS A 177 -4.54 16.50 -24.82
CA HIS A 177 -3.51 17.32 -25.46
C HIS A 177 -2.62 17.88 -24.37
N ILE A 178 -1.39 17.37 -24.31
CA ILE A 178 -0.09 18.01 -24.06
C ILE A 178 0.86 16.87 -23.67
N LEU A 179 1.22 16.09 -24.69
CA LEU A 179 2.39 15.21 -24.69
C LEU A 179 2.74 15.05 -26.16
N GLU A 180 3.24 16.13 -26.78
CA GLU A 180 4.13 16.12 -27.93
C GLU A 180 4.28 17.55 -28.45
N THR A 181 5.31 18.25 -27.95
CA THR A 181 6.15 19.20 -28.70
C THR A 181 7.10 19.82 -27.70
N GLY A 182 8.41 19.55 -27.81
CA GLY A 182 9.36 20.25 -26.97
C GLY A 182 10.79 19.72 -26.90
N VAL A 183 11.22 18.80 -27.76
CA VAL A 183 12.65 18.55 -27.95
C VAL A 183 12.96 18.38 -29.44
N LYS A 184 13.30 19.50 -30.11
CA LYS A 184 14.47 19.69 -31.00
C LYS A 184 14.30 20.87 -31.96
N ARG A 185 15.35 21.71 -32.02
CA ARG A 185 15.77 22.63 -33.11
C ARG A 185 14.94 23.90 -33.25
N LEU A 186 15.50 25.11 -33.32
CA LEU A 186 16.69 25.66 -33.99
C LEU A 186 16.99 27.05 -33.32
N LEU A 187 18.23 27.47 -33.07
CA LEU A 187 19.00 28.38 -33.96
C LEU A 187 18.15 29.27 -34.88
#